data_AF-A0A538E392-F1
#
_entry.id   AF-A0A538E392-F1
#
_cell.length_a   1.000
_cell.length_b   1.000
_cell.length_c   1.000
_cell.angle_alpha   90.00
_cell.angle_beta   90.00
_cell.angle_gamma   90.00
#
_symmetry.space_group_name_H-M   'P 1'
#
loop_
_entity.id
_entity.type
_entity.pdbx_description
1 polymer ?
#
loop_
_entity_poly.entity_id
_entity_poly.type
_entity_poly.pdbx_seq_one_letter_code
_entity_poly.pdbx_strand_id
1 'polypeptide(L)'
;MRSSSRRSSRSRAAPSTAARSGTRTTAGSLRRTRRRSRNPRSRPTRPTSGRCFPLASIPAVSGQYVAYTFYRVDPEWRRLPVEERAAGKDAFAEVVEDWAGRIDSLRTYTCTGVRPDCDFFLWKITQRYEDLGELAAALNGTPLAGWAETPYSYLATTKASEYTKARRPRKIVPKGSPYLVVYPFVKVRPWYALPEDQRQRAMDEHMRIGAGFETIHNHTTYSFGIDDQEFMTAFECDEPADFMHLMLTLRESEASRYTERDTPIFVGQLVDIRAALDALDGASSRVEA
;
A
#
# COMPACT_ATOMS: atom_id res chain seq x y z
N MET A 1 27.64 -44.16 -40.99
CA MET A 1 28.69 -43.31 -40.37
C MET A 1 28.49 -43.31 -38.86
N ARG A 2 29.60 -43.38 -38.12
CA ARG A 2 29.82 -43.42 -36.65
C ARG A 2 28.93 -42.39 -35.90
N SER A 3 28.50 -42.50 -34.64
CA SER A 3 29.06 -43.08 -33.38
C SER A 3 27.91 -43.15 -32.34
N SER A 4 27.65 -44.22 -31.56
CA SER A 4 28.36 -44.67 -30.33
C SER A 4 28.53 -43.52 -29.30
N SER A 5 28.14 -43.57 -28.02
CA SER A 5 28.24 -44.66 -27.04
C SER A 5 27.52 -44.26 -25.73
N ARG A 6 26.80 -45.21 -25.10
CA ARG A 6 27.08 -45.90 -23.81
C ARG A 6 26.82 -45.15 -22.50
N ARG A 7 25.87 -45.75 -21.75
CA ARG A 7 25.66 -45.68 -20.29
C ARG A 7 26.91 -46.09 -19.49
N SER A 8 27.08 -45.48 -18.32
CA SER A 8 27.71 -46.10 -17.15
C SER A 8 27.14 -45.51 -15.86
N SER A 9 26.95 -46.39 -14.88
CA SER A 9 26.43 -46.19 -13.52
C SER A 9 27.55 -45.93 -12.50
N ARG A 10 27.28 -45.14 -11.44
CA ARG A 10 27.41 -45.51 -10.00
C ARG A 10 27.59 -44.30 -9.06
N SER A 11 27.03 -44.48 -7.85
CA SER A 11 27.56 -44.16 -6.52
C SER A 11 27.22 -42.82 -5.82
N ARG A 12 26.56 -42.98 -4.66
CA ARG A 12 26.42 -42.10 -3.49
C ARG A 12 27.76 -41.60 -2.93
N ALA A 13 27.75 -40.41 -2.30
CA ALA A 13 28.30 -40.13 -0.96
C ALA A 13 27.88 -38.73 -0.47
N ALA A 14 27.67 -38.58 0.85
CA ALA A 14 27.36 -37.35 1.57
C ALA A 14 28.57 -36.83 2.38
N PRO A 15 28.53 -35.59 2.91
CA PRO A 15 29.04 -35.31 4.28
C PRO A 15 28.05 -34.39 5.06
N SER A 16 27.70 -34.61 6.35
CA SER A 16 28.45 -34.62 7.63
C SER A 16 28.62 -33.25 8.33
N THR A 17 27.73 -33.04 9.32
CA THR A 17 27.71 -32.27 10.60
C THR A 17 28.89 -31.43 11.14
N ALA A 18 28.53 -30.21 11.63
CA ALA A 18 28.75 -29.55 12.94
C ALA A 18 30.16 -29.33 13.56
N ALA A 19 30.42 -28.10 14.08
CA ALA A 19 30.55 -27.77 15.52
C ALA A 19 31.23 -26.41 15.80
N ARG A 20 30.79 -25.76 16.90
CA ARG A 20 31.32 -24.54 17.55
C ARG A 20 32.44 -24.87 18.56
N SER A 21 33.39 -23.95 18.72
CA SER A 21 34.19 -23.68 19.94
C SER A 21 34.87 -22.31 19.77
N GLY A 22 35.01 -21.39 20.73
CA GLY A 22 34.92 -21.45 22.17
C GLY A 22 36.32 -21.42 22.80
N THR A 23 36.88 -20.24 23.10
CA THR A 23 38.05 -20.10 23.99
C THR A 23 37.94 -18.88 24.90
N ARG A 24 38.19 -19.13 26.18
CA ARG A 24 38.15 -18.27 27.38
C ARG A 24 39.55 -18.30 27.97
N THR A 25 40.15 -17.16 28.31
CA THR A 25 41.32 -17.11 29.23
C THR A 25 41.41 -15.70 29.82
N THR A 26 40.90 -15.43 31.03
CA THR A 26 41.51 -15.51 32.39
C THR A 26 41.99 -14.16 32.93
N ALA A 27 41.61 -13.92 34.19
CA ALA A 27 41.90 -12.76 35.01
C ALA A 27 43.36 -12.71 35.50
N GLY A 28 43.82 -11.51 35.86
CA GLY A 28 45.06 -11.28 36.59
C GLY A 28 45.08 -9.89 37.24
N SER A 29 44.82 -9.84 38.54
CA SER A 29 44.90 -8.65 39.39
C SER A 29 46.35 -8.31 39.71
N LEU A 30 46.74 -7.03 39.64
CA LEU A 30 47.90 -6.50 40.36
C LEU A 30 47.65 -5.07 40.86
N ARG A 31 47.72 -4.92 42.19
CA ARG A 31 47.73 -3.67 42.97
C ARG A 31 49.13 -3.04 42.88
N ARG A 32 49.24 -1.71 42.70
CA ARG A 32 50.28 -0.86 43.35
C ARG A 32 49.99 0.64 43.27
N THR A 33 49.68 1.19 44.44
CA THR A 33 50.08 2.48 45.07
C THR A 33 50.50 3.71 44.24
N ARG A 34 49.74 4.80 44.49
CA ARG A 34 50.11 6.22 44.74
C ARG A 34 51.09 6.94 43.78
N ARG A 35 50.58 7.99 43.12
CA ARG A 35 51.06 9.37 43.32
C ARG A 35 50.00 10.40 42.89
N ARG A 36 49.63 11.27 43.83
CA ARG A 36 48.78 12.45 43.59
C ARG A 36 49.57 13.46 42.76
N SER A 37 49.07 13.83 41.58
CA SER A 37 49.40 15.08 40.92
C SER A 37 48.16 15.98 40.97
N ARG A 38 48.29 17.12 41.66
CA ARG A 38 47.29 18.18 41.70
C ARG A 38 47.43 18.99 40.41
N ASN A 39 46.40 19.01 39.57
CA ASN A 39 46.28 19.99 38.49
C ASN A 39 45.13 20.97 38.83
N PRO A 40 45.29 22.29 38.67
CA PRO A 40 44.34 23.26 39.18
C PRO A 40 43.19 23.52 38.19
N ARG A 41 41.97 23.55 38.75
CA ARG A 41 40.79 24.33 38.32
C ARG A 41 40.45 24.34 36.82
N SER A 42 39.60 23.41 36.41
CA SER A 42 38.55 23.69 35.42
C SER A 42 37.20 23.70 36.14
N ARG A 43 36.49 24.84 36.07
CA ARG A 43 35.10 24.95 36.54
C ARG A 43 34.23 24.02 35.68
N PRO A 44 33.33 23.20 36.24
CA PRO A 44 32.33 22.52 35.43
C PRO A 44 31.39 23.58 34.86
N THR A 45 31.39 23.74 33.54
CA THR A 45 30.36 24.48 32.83
C THR A 45 29.03 23.77 33.07
N ARG A 46 28.04 24.50 33.60
CA ARG A 46 26.66 24.04 33.67
C ARG A 46 26.25 23.56 32.27
N PRO A 47 25.63 22.38 32.11
CA PRO A 47 25.01 22.06 30.84
C PRO A 47 23.94 23.14 30.61
N THR A 48 24.09 23.86 29.50
CA THR A 48 23.05 24.73 28.97
C THR A 48 21.78 23.90 28.90
N SER A 49 20.70 24.41 29.50
CA SER A 49 19.39 23.82 29.44
C SER A 49 19.03 23.62 27.96
N GLY A 50 19.21 22.40 27.46
CA GLY A 50 18.72 22.00 26.16
C GLY A 50 17.24 22.32 26.15
N ARG A 51 16.80 23.08 25.15
CA ARG A 51 15.37 23.25 24.88
C ARG A 51 14.82 21.84 24.67
N CYS A 52 14.14 21.34 25.70
CA CYS A 52 13.34 20.15 25.57
C CYS A 52 12.17 20.57 24.68
N PHE A 53 12.24 20.21 23.40
CA PHE A 53 11.05 20.28 22.56
C PHE A 53 10.01 19.40 23.25
N PRO A 54 8.80 19.92 23.51
CA PRO A 54 7.76 19.08 24.08
C PRO A 54 7.59 17.88 23.14
N LEU A 55 7.80 16.67 23.68
CA LEU A 55 7.40 15.45 23.01
C LEU A 55 5.92 15.64 22.70
N ALA A 56 5.61 15.82 21.41
CA ALA A 56 4.23 15.90 20.96
C ALA A 56 3.54 14.66 21.52
N SER A 57 2.52 14.85 22.36
CA SER A 57 1.73 13.71 22.80
C SER A 57 1.12 13.12 21.54
N ILE A 58 1.59 11.95 21.14
CA ILE A 58 1.01 11.25 20.00
C ILE A 58 -0.43 10.94 20.41
N PRO A 59 -1.44 11.56 19.79
CA PRO A 59 -2.82 11.24 20.10
C PRO A 59 -3.00 9.74 19.88
N ALA A 60 -3.89 9.09 20.65
CA ALA A 60 -4.28 7.72 20.35
C ALA A 60 -4.60 7.60 18.85
N VAL A 61 -4.09 6.55 18.19
CA VAL A 61 -4.29 6.34 16.75
C VAL A 61 -5.79 6.39 16.48
N SER A 62 -6.20 7.46 15.80
CA SER A 62 -7.60 7.70 15.47
C SER A 62 -7.68 7.80 13.96
N GLY A 63 -8.52 6.96 13.35
CA GLY A 63 -8.65 6.88 11.90
C GLY A 63 -8.80 5.46 11.40
N GLN A 64 -9.03 5.34 10.10
CA GLN A 64 -9.03 4.07 9.37
C GLN A 64 -7.71 3.91 8.63
N TYR A 65 -7.22 2.68 8.58
CA TYR A 65 -6.29 2.22 7.57
C TYR A 65 -7.05 1.96 6.27
N VAL A 66 -6.48 2.45 5.17
CA VAL A 66 -7.02 2.27 3.82
C VAL A 66 -5.92 1.70 2.97
N ALA A 67 -6.17 0.57 2.32
CA ALA A 67 -5.19 -0.10 1.50
C ALA A 67 -5.76 -0.51 0.15
N TYR A 68 -4.91 -0.46 -0.87
CA TYR A 68 -5.23 -0.81 -2.25
C TYR A 68 -4.24 -1.88 -2.69
N THR A 69 -4.72 -3.07 -3.02
CA THR A 69 -3.84 -4.17 -3.45
C THR A 69 -4.30 -4.63 -4.82
N PHE A 70 -3.40 -4.48 -5.79
CA PHE A 70 -3.65 -4.76 -7.19
C PHE A 70 -3.11 -6.13 -7.53
N TYR A 71 -3.88 -6.89 -8.28
CA TYR A 71 -3.54 -8.25 -8.68
C TYR A 71 -3.39 -8.31 -10.19
N ARG A 72 -2.39 -9.08 -10.62
CA ARG A 72 -2.21 -9.48 -12.01
C ARG A 72 -1.95 -10.97 -12.06
N VAL A 73 -2.70 -11.69 -12.88
CA VAL A 73 -2.59 -13.14 -13.01
C VAL A 73 -1.72 -13.48 -14.21
N ASP A 74 -0.78 -14.39 -14.02
CA ASP A 74 0.07 -14.89 -15.08
C ASP A 74 -0.79 -15.48 -16.21
N PRO A 75 -0.65 -15.03 -17.47
CA PRO A 75 -1.40 -15.59 -18.59
C PRO A 75 -1.28 -17.11 -18.76
N GLU A 76 -0.19 -17.74 -18.31
CA GLU A 76 -0.01 -19.20 -18.36
C GLU A 76 -1.02 -19.95 -17.49
N TRP A 77 -1.56 -19.33 -16.44
CA TRP A 77 -2.64 -19.88 -15.62
C TRP A 77 -3.85 -20.31 -16.46
N ARG A 78 -4.12 -19.62 -17.58
CA ARG A 78 -5.23 -19.96 -18.48
C ARG A 78 -5.03 -21.29 -19.23
N ARG A 79 -3.85 -21.90 -19.16
CA ARG A 79 -3.57 -23.22 -19.76
C ARG A 79 -3.95 -24.38 -18.84
N LEU A 80 -4.23 -24.11 -17.57
CA LEU A 80 -4.70 -25.14 -16.63
C LEU A 80 -6.08 -25.67 -17.04
N PRO A 81 -6.43 -26.90 -16.61
CA PRO A 81 -7.79 -27.43 -16.74
C PRO A 81 -8.85 -26.48 -16.18
N VAL A 82 -10.03 -26.45 -16.80
CA VAL A 82 -11.12 -25.54 -16.43
C VAL A 82 -11.51 -25.73 -14.95
N GLU A 83 -11.54 -26.98 -14.50
CA GLU A 83 -11.91 -27.38 -13.15
C GLU A 83 -10.89 -26.88 -12.12
N GLU A 84 -9.60 -26.92 -12.44
CA GLU A 84 -8.54 -26.39 -11.56
C GLU A 84 -8.61 -24.86 -11.46
N ARG A 85 -8.88 -24.17 -12.58
CA ARG A 85 -9.09 -22.71 -12.56
C ARG A 85 -10.32 -22.33 -11.75
N ALA A 86 -11.43 -23.05 -11.94
CA ALA A 86 -12.67 -22.81 -11.18
C ALA A 86 -12.42 -22.97 -9.67
N ALA A 87 -11.80 -24.08 -9.25
CA ALA A 87 -11.47 -24.30 -7.84
C ALA A 87 -10.54 -23.22 -7.27
N GLY A 88 -9.55 -22.76 -8.04
CA GLY A 88 -8.68 -21.65 -7.62
C GLY A 88 -9.41 -20.32 -7.46
N LYS A 89 -10.33 -20.00 -8.39
CA LYS A 89 -11.19 -18.81 -8.30
C LYS A 89 -12.14 -18.90 -7.10
N ASP A 90 -12.79 -20.04 -6.89
CA ASP A 90 -13.71 -20.24 -5.78
C ASP A 90 -13.02 -20.08 -4.42
N ALA A 91 -11.85 -20.71 -4.23
CA ALA A 91 -11.09 -20.58 -3.00
C ALA A 91 -10.66 -19.12 -2.72
N PHE A 92 -10.30 -18.36 -3.77
CA PHE A 92 -9.96 -16.94 -3.62
C PHE A 92 -11.20 -16.09 -3.28
N ALA A 93 -12.31 -16.32 -3.99
CA ALA A 93 -13.57 -15.63 -3.76
C ALA A 93 -14.09 -15.87 -2.33
N GLU A 94 -14.07 -17.11 -1.86
CA GLU A 94 -14.52 -17.47 -0.51
C GLU A 94 -13.75 -16.72 0.58
N VAL A 95 -12.43 -16.58 0.44
CA VAL A 95 -11.63 -15.77 1.38
C VAL A 95 -12.07 -14.31 1.35
N VAL A 96 -12.23 -13.71 0.17
CA VAL A 96 -12.67 -12.31 0.06
C VAL A 96 -14.07 -12.11 0.66
N GLU A 97 -15.01 -13.02 0.38
CA GLU A 97 -16.38 -12.97 0.87
C GLU A 97 -16.46 -13.11 2.39
N ASP A 98 -15.70 -14.04 2.98
CA ASP A 98 -15.59 -14.21 4.43
C ASP A 98 -15.00 -12.96 5.11
N TRP A 99 -13.96 -12.38 4.51
CA TRP A 99 -13.33 -11.17 5.04
C TRP A 99 -14.17 -9.89 4.87
N ALA A 100 -15.06 -9.84 3.87
CA ALA A 100 -15.98 -8.72 3.70
C ALA A 100 -16.92 -8.53 4.90
N GLY A 101 -17.19 -9.60 5.68
CA GLY A 101 -17.92 -9.53 6.94
C GLY A 101 -17.09 -9.18 8.18
N ARG A 102 -15.75 -9.10 8.05
CA ARG A 102 -14.81 -8.96 9.18
C ARG A 102 -14.15 -7.59 9.28
N ILE A 103 -14.06 -6.85 8.17
CA ILE A 103 -13.47 -5.51 8.12
C ILE A 103 -14.51 -4.45 7.74
N ASP A 104 -14.20 -3.17 8.00
CA ASP A 104 -15.15 -2.06 7.79
C ASP A 104 -15.68 -2.01 6.33
N SER A 105 -14.82 -2.27 5.34
CA SER A 105 -15.22 -2.43 3.94
C SER A 105 -14.14 -3.15 3.14
N LEU A 106 -14.56 -4.10 2.30
CA LEU A 106 -13.74 -4.79 1.31
C LEU A 106 -14.47 -4.73 -0.03
N ARG A 107 -13.89 -4.05 -1.02
CA ARG A 107 -14.50 -3.90 -2.35
C ARG A 107 -13.56 -4.33 -3.45
N THR A 108 -14.12 -4.97 -4.47
CA THR A 108 -13.38 -5.45 -5.63
C THR A 108 -13.67 -4.57 -6.84
N TYR A 109 -12.61 -4.23 -7.56
CA TYR A 109 -12.71 -3.47 -8.80
C TYR A 109 -11.94 -4.18 -9.90
N THR A 110 -12.57 -4.39 -11.06
CA THR A 110 -11.89 -4.96 -12.22
C THR A 110 -11.26 -3.88 -13.09
N CYS A 111 -10.06 -4.16 -13.58
CA CYS A 111 -9.32 -3.39 -14.57
C CYS A 111 -9.17 -4.17 -15.90
N THR A 112 -9.80 -5.34 -16.00
CA THR A 112 -9.68 -6.25 -17.14
C THR A 112 -10.03 -5.53 -18.45
N GLY A 113 -9.12 -5.57 -19.42
CA GLY A 113 -9.29 -4.93 -20.72
C GLY A 113 -8.99 -3.42 -20.75
N VAL A 114 -8.77 -2.78 -19.60
CA VAL A 114 -8.43 -1.35 -19.51
C VAL A 114 -6.93 -1.14 -19.30
N ARG A 115 -6.30 -1.98 -18.48
CA ARG A 115 -4.91 -1.81 -18.06
C ARG A 115 -4.11 -3.13 -18.17
N PRO A 116 -2.91 -3.14 -18.77
CA PRO A 116 -2.18 -4.40 -19.05
C PRO A 116 -1.44 -4.99 -17.84
N ASP A 117 -1.13 -4.17 -16.84
CA ASP A 117 -0.35 -4.52 -15.65
C ASP A 117 -1.24 -4.71 -14.39
N CYS A 118 -2.56 -4.77 -14.54
CA CYS A 118 -3.49 -5.04 -13.45
C CYS A 118 -4.81 -5.62 -14.00
N ASP A 119 -5.24 -6.76 -13.46
CA ASP A 119 -6.51 -7.39 -13.84
C ASP A 119 -7.66 -6.94 -12.92
N PHE A 120 -7.40 -6.85 -11.62
CA PHE A 120 -8.35 -6.37 -10.61
C PHE A 120 -7.61 -5.87 -9.36
N PHE A 121 -8.30 -5.18 -8.46
CA PHE A 121 -7.75 -4.77 -7.18
C PHE A 121 -8.79 -4.77 -6.06
N LEU A 122 -8.29 -4.85 -4.83
CA LEU A 122 -9.09 -4.78 -3.61
C LEU A 122 -8.88 -3.43 -2.91
N TRP A 123 -9.97 -2.72 -2.65
CA TRP A 123 -10.01 -1.55 -1.78
C TRP A 123 -10.46 -1.95 -0.39
N LYS A 124 -9.53 -1.86 0.56
CA LYS A 124 -9.67 -2.31 1.95
C LYS A 124 -9.74 -1.12 2.88
N ILE A 125 -10.74 -1.09 3.75
CA ILE A 125 -10.88 -0.11 4.82
C ILE A 125 -11.03 -0.87 6.12
N THR A 126 -10.21 -0.56 7.12
CA THR A 126 -10.24 -1.19 8.45
C THR A 126 -9.75 -0.22 9.53
N GLN A 127 -10.09 -0.50 10.79
CA GLN A 127 -9.53 0.19 11.96
C GLN A 127 -8.33 -0.56 12.56
N ARG A 128 -8.08 -1.81 12.14
CA ARG A 128 -6.98 -2.65 12.66
C ARG A 128 -5.98 -2.95 11.56
N TYR A 129 -4.72 -2.59 11.76
CA TYR A 129 -3.68 -2.79 10.76
C TYR A 129 -3.45 -4.27 10.45
N GLU A 130 -3.53 -5.12 11.47
CA GLU A 130 -3.31 -6.56 11.41
C GLU A 130 -4.28 -7.26 10.44
N ASP A 131 -5.50 -6.74 10.26
CA ASP A 131 -6.47 -7.26 9.28
C ASP A 131 -5.87 -7.32 7.88
N LEU A 132 -5.04 -6.34 7.50
CA LEU A 132 -4.45 -6.26 6.17
C LEU A 132 -3.47 -7.41 5.94
N GLY A 133 -2.68 -7.75 6.96
CA GLY A 133 -1.71 -8.84 6.90
C GLY A 133 -2.36 -10.22 6.98
N GLU A 134 -3.35 -10.38 7.84
CA GLU A 134 -4.12 -11.62 7.99
C GLU A 134 -4.91 -11.96 6.72
N LEU A 135 -5.58 -10.97 6.10
CA LEU A 135 -6.24 -11.14 4.81
C LEU A 135 -5.25 -11.53 3.71
N ALA A 136 -4.10 -10.85 3.62
CA ALA A 136 -3.08 -11.17 2.62
C ALA A 136 -2.53 -12.60 2.82
N ALA A 137 -2.30 -13.03 4.06
CA ALA A 137 -1.85 -14.38 4.36
C ALA A 137 -2.90 -15.43 3.97
N ALA A 138 -4.19 -15.16 4.22
CA ALA A 138 -5.29 -16.04 3.83
C ALA A 138 -5.38 -16.17 2.30
N LEU A 139 -5.31 -15.05 1.56
CA LEU A 139 -5.31 -15.05 0.10
C LEU A 139 -4.10 -15.80 -0.47
N ASN A 140 -2.91 -15.62 0.11
CA ASN A 140 -1.69 -16.34 -0.28
C ASN A 140 -1.81 -17.86 -0.09
N GLY A 141 -2.74 -18.34 0.74
CA GLY A 141 -3.03 -19.76 0.92
C GLY A 141 -3.88 -20.39 -0.19
N THR A 142 -4.42 -19.59 -1.11
CA THR A 142 -5.31 -20.06 -2.19
C THR A 142 -4.52 -20.55 -3.41
N PRO A 143 -5.04 -21.50 -4.22
CA PRO A 143 -4.34 -21.98 -5.42
C PRO A 143 -4.08 -20.87 -6.46
N LEU A 144 -4.97 -19.88 -6.55
CA LEU A 144 -4.79 -18.75 -7.47
C LEU A 144 -3.58 -17.87 -7.11
N ALA A 145 -3.21 -17.77 -5.83
CA ALA A 145 -2.07 -16.97 -5.40
C ALA A 145 -0.73 -17.45 -5.99
N GLY A 146 -0.61 -18.74 -6.33
CA GLY A 146 0.58 -19.26 -7.04
C GLY A 146 0.75 -18.70 -8.46
N TRP A 147 -0.29 -18.08 -9.01
CA TRP A 147 -0.32 -17.49 -10.35
C TRP A 147 -0.55 -15.98 -10.34
N ALA A 148 -0.74 -15.37 -9.17
CA ALA A 148 -1.04 -13.95 -9.04
C ALA A 148 0.16 -13.19 -8.48
N GLU A 149 0.54 -12.12 -9.14
CA GLU A 149 1.46 -11.12 -8.59
C GLU A 149 0.69 -9.92 -8.05
N THR A 150 1.35 -9.18 -7.15
CA THR A 150 0.84 -7.91 -6.60
C THR A 150 1.74 -6.77 -7.08
N PRO A 151 1.55 -6.26 -8.31
CA PRO A 151 2.47 -5.27 -8.89
C PRO A 151 2.40 -3.93 -8.15
N TYR A 152 1.28 -3.65 -7.48
CA TYR A 152 1.09 -2.43 -6.68
C TYR A 152 0.38 -2.78 -5.37
N SER A 153 0.84 -2.18 -4.28
CA SER A 153 0.18 -2.23 -2.98
C SER A 153 0.40 -0.91 -2.26
N TYR A 154 -0.67 -0.17 -2.01
CA TYR A 154 -0.61 1.12 -1.35
C TYR A 154 -1.28 1.08 0.01
N LEU A 155 -0.67 1.73 1.00
CA LEU A 155 -1.15 1.90 2.36
C LEU A 155 -1.34 3.38 2.68
N ALA A 156 -2.47 3.73 3.27
CA ALA A 156 -2.79 5.07 3.73
C ALA A 156 -3.61 5.03 5.02
N THR A 157 -3.74 6.20 5.65
CA THR A 157 -4.58 6.42 6.84
C THR A 157 -5.44 7.67 6.69
N THR A 158 -6.56 7.71 7.40
CA THR A 158 -7.35 8.94 7.48
C THR A 158 -6.72 9.91 8.48
N LYS A 159 -6.58 11.18 8.09
CA LYS A 159 -6.16 12.29 8.96
C LYS A 159 -7.19 13.41 8.90
N ALA A 160 -7.29 14.22 9.95
CA ALA A 160 -8.05 15.46 9.88
C ALA A 160 -7.43 16.40 8.84
N SER A 161 -8.23 16.91 7.90
CA SER A 161 -7.71 17.80 6.86
C SER A 161 -7.28 19.14 7.45
N GLU A 162 -6.07 19.57 7.11
CA GLU A 162 -5.47 20.84 7.54
C GLU A 162 -6.18 22.06 6.92
N TYR A 163 -6.83 21.85 5.77
CA TYR A 163 -7.45 22.93 5.00
C TYR A 163 -8.95 23.10 5.30
N THR A 164 -9.47 22.32 6.25
CA THR A 164 -10.86 22.40 6.69
C THR A 164 -10.92 22.66 8.18
N LYS A 165 -12.06 23.17 8.67
CA LYS A 165 -12.28 23.35 10.12
C LYS A 165 -12.45 22.02 10.88
N ALA A 166 -12.31 20.87 10.20
CA ALA A 166 -12.50 19.56 10.80
C ALA A 166 -11.41 19.24 11.82
N ARG A 167 -11.81 18.87 13.04
CA ARG A 167 -10.89 18.50 14.13
C ARG A 167 -10.68 17.00 14.28
N ARG A 168 -11.42 16.17 13.53
CA ARG A 168 -11.34 14.71 13.55
C ARG A 168 -11.08 14.19 12.14
N PRO A 169 -10.37 13.06 12.00
CA PRO A 169 -10.26 12.38 10.71
C PRO A 169 -11.64 12.07 10.12
N ARG A 170 -11.81 12.32 8.83
CA ARG A 170 -13.01 11.90 8.10
C ARG A 170 -13.00 10.39 7.97
N LYS A 171 -14.12 9.74 8.31
CA LYS A 171 -14.32 8.31 8.03
C LYS A 171 -14.55 8.13 6.53
N ILE A 172 -13.78 7.24 5.90
CA ILE A 172 -14.04 6.78 4.54
C ILE A 172 -15.23 5.83 4.58
N VAL A 173 -16.26 6.22 3.84
CA VAL A 173 -17.49 5.45 3.67
C VAL A 173 -17.76 5.42 2.17
N PRO A 174 -17.50 4.29 1.50
CA PRO A 174 -17.80 4.14 0.09
C PRO A 174 -19.27 4.47 -0.23
N LYS A 175 -19.50 5.11 -1.37
CA LYS A 175 -20.80 5.60 -1.84
C LYS A 175 -21.49 4.64 -2.80
N GLY A 176 -20.75 3.73 -3.41
CA GLY A 176 -21.33 2.73 -4.32
C GLY A 176 -21.42 3.19 -5.77
N SER A 177 -20.69 4.23 -6.16
CA SER A 177 -20.58 4.60 -7.57
C SER A 177 -19.91 3.45 -8.37
N PRO A 178 -20.29 3.28 -9.64
CA PRO A 178 -19.84 2.15 -10.46
C PRO A 178 -18.34 2.14 -10.75
N TYR A 179 -17.65 3.29 -10.67
CA TYR A 179 -16.23 3.38 -10.95
C TYR A 179 -15.45 4.00 -9.80
N LEU A 180 -14.21 3.54 -9.64
CA LEU A 180 -13.23 4.11 -8.74
C LEU A 180 -11.96 4.44 -9.52
N VAL A 181 -11.55 5.72 -9.48
CA VAL A 181 -10.26 6.17 -9.99
C VAL A 181 -9.32 6.35 -8.80
N VAL A 182 -8.19 5.64 -8.80
CA VAL A 182 -7.21 5.64 -7.71
C VAL A 182 -5.80 5.85 -8.21
N TYR A 183 -5.03 6.69 -7.54
CA TYR A 183 -3.62 6.94 -7.84
C TYR A 183 -2.85 7.49 -6.63
N PRO A 184 -1.55 7.16 -6.51
CA PRO A 184 -0.66 7.79 -5.53
C PRO A 184 -0.37 9.23 -5.94
N PHE A 185 -0.27 10.12 -4.96
CA PHE A 185 0.01 11.52 -5.18
C PHE A 185 1.14 12.01 -4.27
N VAL A 186 2.11 12.71 -4.86
CA VAL A 186 3.28 13.28 -4.18
C VAL A 186 3.39 14.75 -4.57
N LYS A 187 3.61 15.62 -3.59
CA LYS A 187 3.92 17.02 -3.82
C LYS A 187 5.42 17.27 -3.76
N VAL A 188 5.88 18.24 -4.53
CA VAL A 188 7.26 18.73 -4.45
C VAL A 188 7.51 19.41 -3.09
N ARG A 189 8.72 19.24 -2.53
CA ARG A 189 9.10 19.83 -1.22
C ARG A 189 8.81 21.33 -1.06
N PRO A 190 9.00 22.21 -2.07
CA PRO A 190 8.64 23.62 -1.98
C PRO A 190 7.20 23.89 -1.55
N TRP A 191 6.25 22.99 -1.81
CA TRP A 191 4.88 23.11 -1.28
C TRP A 191 4.86 23.27 0.23
N TYR A 192 5.62 22.44 0.95
CA TYR A 192 5.65 22.42 2.42
C TYR A 192 6.43 23.59 3.01
N ALA A 193 7.21 24.31 2.19
CA ALA A 193 7.91 25.53 2.59
C ALA A 193 7.05 26.79 2.44
N LEU A 194 5.91 26.70 1.76
CA LEU A 194 4.99 27.83 1.60
C LEU A 194 4.37 28.25 2.95
N PRO A 195 4.16 29.56 3.16
CA PRO A 195 3.30 30.05 4.22
C PRO A 195 1.91 29.39 4.22
N GLU A 196 1.34 29.20 5.40
CA GLU A 196 0.06 28.51 5.58
C GLU A 196 -1.09 29.17 4.80
N ASP A 197 -1.14 30.50 4.78
CA ASP A 197 -2.16 31.27 4.05
C ASP A 197 -2.09 31.07 2.52
N GLN A 198 -0.89 30.83 1.98
CA GLN A 198 -0.70 30.56 0.56
C GLN A 198 -1.18 29.15 0.22
N ARG A 199 -0.82 28.16 1.05
CA ARG A 199 -1.33 26.79 0.90
C ARG A 199 -2.85 26.75 1.04
N GLN A 200 -3.42 27.47 2.00
CA GLN A 200 -4.86 27.54 2.20
C GLN A 200 -5.57 28.13 0.97
N ARG A 201 -5.11 29.26 0.43
CA ARG A 201 -5.69 29.87 -0.77
C ARG A 201 -5.67 28.93 -1.98
N ALA A 202 -4.53 28.29 -2.23
CA ALA A 202 -4.40 27.32 -3.33
C ALA A 202 -5.33 26.11 -3.15
N MET A 203 -5.51 25.63 -1.91
CA MET A 203 -6.43 24.54 -1.61
C MET A 203 -7.90 24.96 -1.64
N ASP A 204 -8.24 26.19 -1.26
CA ASP A 204 -9.59 26.74 -1.38
C ASP A 204 -10.02 26.82 -2.85
N GLU A 205 -9.12 27.26 -3.73
CA GLU A 205 -9.34 27.21 -5.18
C GLU A 205 -9.57 25.77 -5.66
N HIS A 206 -8.69 24.84 -5.29
CA HIS A 206 -8.77 23.43 -5.67
C HIS A 206 -10.10 22.80 -5.22
N MET A 207 -10.51 23.04 -3.96
CA MET A 207 -11.77 22.56 -3.41
C MET A 207 -12.98 23.17 -4.11
N ARG A 208 -12.93 24.46 -4.45
CA ARG A 208 -14.01 25.14 -5.19
C ARG A 208 -14.18 24.56 -6.60
N ILE A 209 -13.08 24.24 -7.30
CA ILE A 209 -13.15 23.57 -8.61
C ILE A 209 -13.76 22.18 -8.45
N GLY A 210 -13.25 21.38 -7.51
CA GLY A 210 -13.75 20.02 -7.27
C GLY A 210 -15.23 19.96 -6.88
N ALA A 211 -15.72 20.95 -6.11
CA ALA A 211 -17.12 21.04 -5.72
C ALA A 211 -18.08 21.25 -6.92
N GLY A 212 -17.59 21.70 -8.08
CA GLY A 212 -18.39 21.80 -9.29
C GLY A 212 -18.69 20.46 -9.97
N PHE A 213 -18.03 19.38 -9.56
CA PHE A 213 -18.20 18.03 -10.10
C PHE A 213 -18.97 17.15 -9.09
N GLU A 214 -20.28 17.36 -9.00
CA GLU A 214 -21.14 16.79 -7.95
C GLU A 214 -21.22 15.26 -7.95
N THR A 215 -21.05 14.61 -9.11
CA THR A 215 -21.06 13.15 -9.30
C THR A 215 -19.77 12.47 -8.85
N ILE A 216 -18.76 13.24 -8.43
CA ILE A 216 -17.44 12.73 -8.04
C ILE A 216 -17.27 12.79 -6.53
N HIS A 217 -17.00 11.64 -5.92
CA HIS A 217 -16.84 11.51 -4.48
C HIS A 217 -15.38 11.23 -4.10
N ASN A 218 -14.75 12.22 -3.47
CA ASN A 218 -13.36 12.14 -3.02
C ASN A 218 -13.22 11.38 -1.69
N HIS A 219 -12.24 10.46 -1.66
CA HIS A 219 -11.80 9.64 -0.51
C HIS A 219 -10.29 9.73 -0.26
N THR A 220 -9.68 10.89 -0.47
CA THR A 220 -8.24 11.11 -0.28
C THR A 220 -7.80 10.76 1.14
N THR A 221 -6.70 10.00 1.24
CA THR A 221 -6.05 9.53 2.47
C THR A 221 -4.55 9.81 2.45
N TYR A 222 -3.85 9.61 3.55
CA TYR A 222 -2.48 10.08 3.78
C TYR A 222 -1.52 8.93 4.09
N SER A 223 -0.32 8.98 3.51
CA SER A 223 0.67 7.88 3.55
C SER A 223 2.04 8.29 4.08
N PHE A 224 2.17 9.51 4.61
CA PHE A 224 3.44 10.06 5.12
C PHE A 224 4.18 9.11 6.08
N GLY A 225 5.31 8.59 5.62
CA GLY A 225 6.23 7.76 6.41
C GLY A 225 5.79 6.30 6.60
N ILE A 226 4.67 5.89 6.01
CA ILE A 226 4.16 4.50 6.04
C ILE A 226 4.13 3.86 4.64
N ASP A 227 4.34 4.65 3.58
CA ASP A 227 4.46 4.21 2.20
C ASP A 227 5.22 5.24 1.35
N ASP A 228 5.43 4.95 0.06
CA ASP A 228 6.24 5.75 -0.88
C ASP A 228 5.56 7.02 -1.42
N GLN A 229 4.24 7.15 -1.24
CA GLN A 229 3.48 8.35 -1.60
C GLN A 229 3.10 9.20 -0.39
N GLU A 230 2.72 10.44 -0.63
CA GLU A 230 2.24 11.34 0.44
C GLU A 230 0.74 11.20 0.65
N PHE A 231 0.00 11.02 -0.45
CA PHE A 231 -1.45 10.83 -0.44
C PHE A 231 -1.84 9.66 -1.33
N MET A 232 -2.87 8.94 -0.91
CA MET A 232 -3.64 8.10 -1.81
C MET A 232 -4.93 8.82 -2.15
N THR A 233 -5.08 9.15 -3.43
CA THR A 233 -6.29 9.79 -3.93
C THR A 233 -7.19 8.72 -4.56
N ALA A 234 -8.46 8.73 -4.17
CA ALA A 234 -9.45 7.77 -4.63
C ALA A 234 -10.77 8.53 -4.86
N PHE A 235 -11.36 8.36 -6.03
CA PHE A 235 -12.55 9.07 -6.48
C PHE A 235 -13.57 8.07 -6.99
N GLU A 236 -14.68 7.95 -6.28
CA GLU A 236 -15.87 7.26 -6.80
C GLU A 236 -16.56 8.19 -7.82
N CYS A 237 -16.94 7.66 -8.98
CA CYS A 237 -17.63 8.41 -10.03
C CYS A 237 -18.58 7.51 -10.83
N ASP A 238 -19.59 8.12 -11.45
CA ASP A 238 -20.57 7.42 -12.27
C ASP A 238 -20.08 7.19 -13.70
N GLU A 239 -19.16 8.04 -14.19
CA GLU A 239 -18.57 7.98 -15.52
C GLU A 239 -17.09 8.40 -15.45
N PRO A 240 -16.12 7.55 -15.88
CA PRO A 240 -14.70 7.90 -15.87
C PRO A 240 -14.34 9.15 -16.68
N ALA A 241 -15.09 9.46 -17.75
CA ALA A 241 -14.87 10.68 -18.52
C ALA A 241 -15.10 11.97 -17.71
N ASP A 242 -16.02 11.97 -16.74
CA ASP A 242 -16.24 13.11 -15.83
C ASP A 242 -15.00 13.37 -14.98
N PHE A 243 -14.36 12.29 -14.49
CA PHE A 243 -13.11 12.41 -13.74
C PHE A 243 -11.96 12.96 -14.60
N MET A 244 -11.89 12.57 -15.88
CA MET A 244 -10.94 13.15 -16.82
C MET A 244 -11.14 14.67 -16.96
N HIS A 245 -12.39 15.12 -17.11
CA HIS A 245 -12.70 16.55 -17.20
C HIS A 245 -12.36 17.29 -15.91
N LEU A 246 -12.63 16.71 -14.74
CA LEU A 246 -12.19 17.27 -13.44
C LEU A 246 -10.67 17.46 -13.41
N MET A 247 -9.90 16.43 -13.78
CA MET A 247 -8.45 16.50 -13.77
C MET A 247 -7.89 17.50 -14.79
N LEU A 248 -8.54 17.62 -15.95
CA LEU A 248 -8.21 18.65 -16.94
C LEU A 248 -8.39 20.06 -16.35
N THR A 249 -9.52 20.34 -15.70
CA THR A 249 -9.78 21.64 -15.06
C THR A 249 -8.81 21.90 -13.91
N LEU A 250 -8.54 20.90 -13.08
CA LEU A 250 -7.61 21.03 -11.95
C LEU A 250 -6.17 21.30 -12.39
N ARG A 251 -5.79 20.95 -13.63
CA ARG A 251 -4.44 21.11 -14.15
C ARG A 251 -3.98 22.57 -14.15
N GLU A 252 -4.91 23.50 -14.30
CA GLU A 252 -4.67 24.95 -14.33
C GLU A 252 -4.59 25.60 -12.94
N SER A 253 -5.01 24.90 -11.88
CA SER A 253 -5.05 25.43 -10.51
C SER A 253 -3.65 25.73 -9.93
N GLU A 254 -3.57 26.64 -8.96
CA GLU A 254 -2.30 26.96 -8.28
C GLU A 254 -1.68 25.71 -7.62
N ALA A 255 -2.53 24.88 -6.99
CA ALA A 255 -2.09 23.67 -6.30
C ALA A 255 -1.44 22.63 -7.25
N SER A 256 -1.84 22.61 -8.53
CA SER A 256 -1.35 21.68 -9.55
C SER A 256 0.16 21.84 -9.82
N ARG A 257 0.68 23.07 -9.70
CA ARG A 257 2.11 23.39 -9.91
C ARG A 257 3.06 22.67 -8.97
N TYR A 258 2.52 22.14 -7.87
CA TYR A 258 3.29 21.47 -6.84
C TYR A 258 3.20 19.95 -6.92
N THR A 259 2.68 19.40 -8.01
CA THR A 259 2.61 17.95 -8.24
C THR A 259 3.97 17.42 -8.68
N GLU A 260 4.51 16.44 -7.95
CA GLU A 260 5.72 15.70 -8.34
C GLU A 260 5.35 14.40 -9.07
N ARG A 261 4.40 13.65 -8.53
CA ARG A 261 3.94 12.37 -9.09
C ARG A 261 2.45 12.18 -8.81
N ASP A 262 1.68 11.86 -9.84
CA ASP A 262 0.25 11.53 -9.79
C ASP A 262 -0.07 10.24 -10.58
N THR A 263 0.94 9.38 -10.78
CA THR A 263 0.87 8.13 -11.53
C THR A 263 1.53 6.98 -10.76
N PRO A 264 1.18 5.71 -11.04
CA PRO A 264 0.20 5.24 -12.04
C PRO A 264 -1.27 5.48 -11.63
N ILE A 265 -2.15 5.65 -12.64
CA ILE A 265 -3.59 5.83 -12.45
C ILE A 265 -4.35 4.54 -12.77
N PHE A 266 -5.22 4.11 -11.88
CA PHE A 266 -6.07 2.95 -12.07
C PHE A 266 -7.53 3.38 -12.13
N VAL A 267 -8.24 2.93 -13.15
CA VAL A 267 -9.68 3.09 -13.29
C VAL A 267 -10.27 1.69 -13.17
N GLY A 268 -11.03 1.46 -12.10
CA GLY A 268 -11.65 0.18 -11.83
C GLY A 268 -13.17 0.26 -11.86
N GLN A 269 -13.81 -0.75 -12.43
CA GLN A 269 -15.27 -0.93 -12.34
C GLN A 269 -15.61 -1.79 -11.12
N LEU A 270 -16.53 -1.31 -10.27
CA LEU A 270 -17.02 -2.03 -9.10
C LEU A 270 -17.76 -3.29 -9.56
N VAL A 271 -17.33 -4.44 -9.05
CA VAL A 271 -17.92 -5.75 -9.35
C VAL A 271 -17.83 -6.65 -8.12
N ASP A 272 -18.64 -7.71 -8.08
CA ASP A 272 -18.43 -8.80 -7.13
C ASP A 272 -17.12 -9.52 -7.43
N ILE A 273 -16.47 -10.07 -6.39
CA ILE A 273 -15.18 -10.76 -6.56
C ILE A 273 -15.26 -11.91 -7.57
N ARG A 274 -16.34 -12.69 -7.56
CA ARG A 274 -16.54 -13.79 -8.51
C ARG A 274 -16.58 -13.29 -9.95
N ALA A 275 -17.25 -12.17 -10.22
CA ALA A 275 -17.29 -11.57 -11.54
C ALA A 275 -15.92 -11.05 -12.01
N ALA A 276 -15.14 -10.43 -11.10
CA ALA A 276 -13.75 -10.05 -11.39
C ALA A 276 -12.88 -11.26 -11.76
N LEU A 277 -13.03 -12.37 -11.03
CA LEU A 277 -12.28 -13.60 -11.26
C LEU A 277 -12.72 -14.31 -12.56
N ASP A 278 -14.01 -14.31 -12.91
CA ASP A 278 -14.50 -14.87 -14.17
C ASP A 278 -14.02 -14.09 -15.40
N ALA A 279 -13.80 -12.78 -15.26
CA ALA A 279 -13.21 -11.96 -16.31
C ALA A 279 -11.76 -12.40 -16.65
N LEU A 280 -11.06 -13.07 -15.72
CA LEU A 280 -9.68 -13.53 -15.95
C LEU A 280 -9.59 -14.56 -17.07
N ASP A 281 -10.55 -15.48 -17.20
CA ASP A 281 -10.57 -16.53 -18.22
C ASP A 281 -11.79 -16.50 -19.16
N GLY A 282 -12.64 -15.48 -19.00
CA GLY A 282 -13.87 -15.31 -19.76
C GLY A 282 -14.87 -16.42 -19.47
N ALA A 283 -14.94 -16.93 -18.24
CA ALA A 283 -15.89 -17.99 -17.89
C ALA A 283 -17.35 -17.53 -18.00
N SER A 284 -17.64 -16.28 -17.61
CA SER A 284 -18.99 -15.71 -17.67
C SER A 284 -19.53 -15.56 -19.09
N SER A 285 -18.67 -15.39 -20.10
CA SER A 285 -19.08 -15.29 -21.51
C SER A 285 -19.31 -16.63 -22.20
N ARG A 286 -18.97 -17.75 -21.55
CA ARG A 286 -19.12 -19.11 -22.12
C ARG A 286 -20.49 -19.74 -21.86
N VAL A 287 -21.35 -19.10 -21.06
CA VAL A 287 -22.65 -19.66 -20.65
C VAL A 287 -23.75 -19.48 -21.72
N GLU A 288 -23.49 -18.75 -22.81
CA GLU A 288 -24.46 -18.55 -23.91
C GLU A 288 -24.16 -19.33 -25.21
N ALA A 289 -23.27 -20.34 -25.19
CA ALA A 289 -22.91 -21.13 -26.37
C ALA A 289 -23.49 -22.55 -26.37
#